data_AF-A0A3B0BK13-F1
#
_entry.id   AF-A0A3B0BK13-F1
#
_cell.length_a   1.000
_cell.length_b   1.000
_cell.length_c   1.000
_cell.angle_alpha   90.00
_cell.angle_beta   90.00
_cell.angle_gamma   90.00
#
_symmetry.space_group_name_H-M   'P 1'
#
loop_
_entity.id
_entity.type
_entity.pdbx_description
1 polymer ?
#
loop_
_entity_poly.entity_id
_entity_poly.type
_entity_poly.pdbx_seq_one_letter_code
_entity_poly.pdbx_strand_id
1 'polypeptide(L)' 'MDELLELKTDLRRLTVELIGKCKYCSLISSDVHYKTPIYCTKFTGDIHPTCVDIHTCLACQEYKGT' A
#
# COMPACT_ATOMS: atom_id res chain seq x y z
N MET A 1 -19.77 17.61 -3.02
CA MET A 1 -19.35 16.25 -3.44
C MET A 1 -18.22 16.51 -4.42
N ASP A 2 -16.94 16.41 -4.07
CA ASP A 2 -16.39 15.32 -3.26
C ASP A 2 -14.94 15.57 -2.75
N GLU A 3 -14.69 16.66 -1.98
CA GLU A 3 -13.37 16.97 -1.41
C GLU A 3 -12.72 15.77 -0.66
N LEU A 4 -13.56 14.95 -0.02
CA LEU A 4 -13.12 13.73 0.65
C LEU A 4 -12.61 12.68 -0.35
N LEU A 5 -13.28 12.51 -1.49
CA LEU A 5 -12.84 11.59 -2.53
C LEU A 5 -11.55 12.08 -3.20
N GLU A 6 -11.42 13.39 -3.44
CA GLU A 6 -10.19 13.99 -3.95
C GLU A 6 -9.03 13.72 -2.98
N LEU A 7 -9.23 13.98 -1.68
CA LEU A 7 -8.22 13.71 -0.65
C LEU A 7 -7.82 12.23 -0.61
N LYS A 8 -8.79 11.30 -0.69
CA LYS A 8 -8.48 9.87 -0.72
C LYS A 8 -7.73 9.46 -1.99
N THR A 9 -8.04 10.08 -3.12
CA THR A 9 -7.36 9.85 -4.39
C THR A 9 -5.91 10.33 -4.33
N ASP A 10 -5.67 11.51 -3.75
CA ASP A 10 -4.32 12.03 -3.51
C ASP A 10 -3.54 11.16 -2.54
N LEU A 11 -4.15 10.72 -1.44
CA LEU A 11 -3.53 9.81 -0.48
C LEU A 11 -3.13 8.49 -1.14
N ARG A 12 -3.97 7.96 -2.05
CA ARG A 12 -3.64 6.78 -2.83
C ARG A 12 -2.44 7.03 -3.75
N ARG A 13 -2.41 8.17 -4.46
CA ARG A 13 -1.27 8.53 -5.33
C ARG A 13 0.03 8.58 -4.53
N LEU A 14 0.03 9.26 -3.38
CA LEU A 14 1.18 9.35 -2.48
C LEU A 14 1.61 7.96 -1.96
N THR A 15 0.65 7.10 -1.65
CA THR A 15 0.94 5.71 -1.25
C THR A 15 1.70 4.97 -2.34
N VAL A 16 1.26 5.05 -3.59
CA VAL A 16 1.96 4.43 -4.72
C VAL A 16 3.36 5.01 -4.92
N GLU A 17 3.52 6.34 -4.82
CA GLU A 17 4.82 6.99 -4.96
C GLU A 17 5.82 6.58 -3.87
N LEU A 18 5.36 6.45 -2.62
CA LEU A 18 6.21 6.12 -1.48
C LEU A 18 6.66 4.66 -1.47
N ILE A 19 5.75 3.73 -1.73
CA ILE A 19 6.00 2.29 -1.51
C ILE A 19 5.85 1.43 -2.77
N GLY A 20 5.54 2.00 -3.94
CA GLY A 20 5.34 1.26 -5.18
C GLY A 20 6.55 0.48 -5.68
N LYS A 21 7.73 0.71 -5.12
CA LYS A 21 8.97 -0.04 -5.39
C LYS A 21 9.28 -1.14 -4.36
N CYS A 22 8.40 -1.37 -3.38
CA CYS A 22 8.58 -2.42 -2.39
C CYS A 22 8.55 -3.80 -3.03
N LYS A 23 9.62 -4.60 -2.84
CA LYS A 23 9.77 -5.93 -3.44
C LYS A 23 8.76 -6.99 -2.95
N TYR A 24 8.04 -6.72 -1.85
CA TYR A 24 7.02 -7.63 -1.31
C TYR A 24 5.58 -7.15 -1.57
N CYS A 25 5.39 -5.92 -2.04
CA CYS A 25 4.07 -5.41 -2.36
C CYS A 25 3.66 -5.91 -3.75
N SER A 26 2.71 -6.83 -3.81
CA SER A 26 2.23 -7.41 -5.07
C SER A 26 1.16 -6.54 -5.75
N LEU A 27 0.38 -5.79 -4.96
CA LEU A 27 -0.67 -4.92 -5.44
C LEU A 27 -0.97 -3.80 -4.44
N ILE A 28 -1.22 -2.58 -4.95
CA ILE A 28 -1.84 -1.49 -4.19
C ILE A 28 -3.21 -1.23 -4.82
N SER A 29 -4.28 -1.44 -4.06
CA SER A 29 -5.65 -1.35 -4.55
C SER A 29 -5.95 0.03 -5.15
N SER A 30 -6.77 0.04 -6.21
CA SER A 30 -7.36 1.26 -6.76
C SER A 30 -8.55 1.77 -5.97
N ASP A 31 -9.12 0.94 -5.10
CA ASP A 31 -10.26 1.30 -4.28
C ASP A 31 -9.82 2.17 -3.09
N VAL A 32 -10.20 3.44 -3.17
CA VAL A 32 -9.92 4.48 -2.18
C VAL A 32 -10.72 4.36 -0.88
N HIS A 33 -11.65 3.40 -0.80
CA HIS A 33 -12.41 3.11 0.40
C HIS A 33 -11.76 2.02 1.27
N TYR A 34 -10.74 1.31 0.77
CA TYR A 34 -10.03 0.30 1.55
C TYR A 34 -9.05 0.90 2.55
N LYS A 35 -9.19 0.48 3.82
CA LYS A 35 -8.29 0.87 4.93
C LYS A 35 -6.92 0.19 4.86
N THR A 36 -6.85 -1.00 4.27
CA THR A 36 -5.63 -1.81 4.10
C THR A 36 -5.37 -2.07 2.61
N PRO A 37 -5.01 -1.03 1.83
CA PRO A 37 -5.01 -1.14 0.37
C PRO A 37 -3.82 -1.93 -0.20
N ILE A 38 -2.88 -2.40 0.62
CA ILE A 38 -1.60 -2.96 0.15
C ILE A 38 -1.61 -4.47 0.35
N TYR A 39 -1.55 -5.22 -0.74
CA TYR A 39 -1.33 -6.67 -0.73
C TYR A 39 0.18 -6.93 -0.63
N CYS A 40 0.61 -7.59 0.45
CA CYS A 40 2.01 -7.77 0.79
C CYS A 40 2.31 -9.23 1.17
N THR A 41 3.40 -9.81 0.65
CA THR A 41 3.81 -11.20 0.95
C THR A 41 4.81 -11.32 2.10
N LYS A 42 5.36 -10.19 2.58
CA LYS A 42 6.42 -10.18 3.61
C LYS A 42 6.07 -10.94 4.89
N PHE A 43 4.82 -10.83 5.34
CA PHE A 43 4.39 -11.29 6.66
C PHE A 43 3.80 -12.71 6.65
N THR A 44 3.44 -13.24 5.48
CA THR A 44 2.69 -14.50 5.34
C THR A 44 3.45 -15.57 4.57
N GLY A 45 4.61 -15.25 3.98
CA GLY A 45 5.30 -16.12 3.03
C GLY A 45 4.58 -16.10 1.67
N ASP A 46 5.35 -16.27 0.59
CA ASP A 46 4.99 -15.93 -0.80
C ASP A 46 3.69 -16.54 -1.38
N ILE A 47 3.01 -17.42 -0.65
CA ILE A 47 1.85 -18.18 -1.13
C ILE A 47 0.56 -17.33 -1.05
N HIS A 48 0.41 -16.46 -0.06
CA HIS A 48 -0.82 -15.67 0.13
C HIS A 48 -0.52 -14.24 0.59
N PRO A 49 -0.63 -13.23 -0.28
CA PRO A 49 -0.52 -11.83 0.13
C PRO A 49 -1.56 -11.49 1.19
N THR A 50 -1.15 -10.78 2.24
CA THR A 50 -2.06 -10.20 3.23
C THR A 50 -2.27 -8.72 2.97
N CYS A 51 -3.44 -8.21 3.33
CA CYS A 51 -3.75 -6.78 3.20
C CYS A 51 -3.21 -6.02 4.42
N VAL A 52 -2.30 -5.08 4.18
CA VAL A 52 -1.74 -4.20 5.20
C VAL A 52 -2.07 -2.74 4.91
N ASP A 53 -2.05 -1.92 5.95
CA ASP A 53 -2.11 -0.47 5.81
C ASP A 53 -0.74 0.13 5.46
N ILE A 54 -0.74 1.41 5.07
CA ILE A 54 0.47 2.13 4.69
C ILE A 54 1.47 2.26 5.85
N HIS A 55 0.98 2.42 7.08
CA HIS A 55 1.83 2.53 8.26
C HIS A 55 2.66 1.26 8.46
N THR A 56 2.02 0.10 8.37
CA THR A 56 2.66 -1.21 8.45
C THR A 56 3.69 -1.41 7.34
N CYS A 57 3.38 -1.00 6.10
CA CYS A 57 4.33 -1.08 4.99
C CYS A 57 5.54 -0.15 5.18
N LEU A 58 5.33 1.09 5.64
CA LEU A 58 6.44 2.03 5.88
C LEU A 58 7.36 1.55 7.01
N ALA A 59 6.81 0.91 8.05
CA ALA A 59 7.59 0.35 9.15
C ALA A 59 8.56 -0.75 8.70
N CYS A 60 8.24 -1.53 7.64
CA CYS A 60 9.11 -2.59 7.15
C CYS A 60 10.34 -2.07 6.38
N GLN A 61 10.29 -0.85 5.84
CA GLN A 61 11.36 -0.17 5.09
C GLN A 61 11.89 -0.85 3.82
N GLU A 62 11.32 -1.98 3.39
CA GLU A 62 11.77 -2.73 2.21
C GLU A 62 11.52 -1.97 0.88
N TYR A 63 10.69 -0.92 0.91
CA TYR A 63 10.48 0.00 -0.21
C TYR A 63 11.71 0.85 -0.55
N LYS A 64 12.68 0.98 0.37
CA LYS A 64 13.89 1.78 0.15
C LYS A 64 14.86 1.15 -0.85
N GLY A 65 14.74 -0.17 -1.09
CA GLY A 65 15.78 -0.92 -1.78
C GLY A 65 17.03 -1.03 -0.90
N THR A 66 17.48 -2.26 -0.65
CA THR A 66 18.83 -2.53 -0.15
C THR A 66 19.67 -2.97 -1.33
#